data_AF-A0A1G0LHN5-F1
#
_entry.id   AF-A0A1G0LHN5-F1
#
_cell.length_a   1.000
_cell.length_b   1.000
_cell.length_c   1.000
_cell.angle_alpha   90.00
_cell.angle_beta   90.00
_cell.angle_gamma   90.00
#
_symmetry.space_group_name_H-M   'P 1'
#
loop_
_entity.id
_entity.type
_entity.pdbx_description
1 polymer ?
#
loop_
_entity_poly.entity_id
_entity_poly.type
_entity_poly.pdbx_seq_one_letter_code
_entity_poly.pdbx_strand_id
1 'polypeptide(L)'
;MDLIRWSSRLSVGVTEFDNQHRNMIEMINTLHAAMKTGKGASITGDIIDGLIAYTSSHFAAEELLMLQHNFPGFDKHKAEHAALVKQVLQMQSKYNEGKALPQTLMMFIKEWLMTHILAEDKEYGPYLNSKGVT
;
A
#
# COMPACT_ATOMS: atom_id res chain seq x y z
N MET A 1 16.80 -4.64 10.84
CA MET A 1 15.74 -5.66 10.79
C MET A 1 14.55 -5.05 10.08
N ASP A 2 14.00 -5.78 9.12
CA ASP A 2 12.85 -5.34 8.34
C ASP A 2 11.61 -5.24 9.23
N LEU A 3 10.77 -4.25 8.94
CA LEU A 3 9.51 -4.05 9.62
C LEU A 3 8.45 -5.03 9.12
N ILE A 4 8.49 -5.34 7.82
CA ILE A 4 7.61 -6.28 7.12
C ILE A 4 8.48 -7.21 6.29
N ARG A 5 8.19 -8.51 6.34
CA ARG A 5 8.84 -9.50 5.47
C ARG A 5 7.81 -10.09 4.53
N TRP A 6 8.13 -10.10 3.23
CA TRP A 6 7.31 -10.80 2.26
C TRP A 6 7.17 -12.28 2.63
N SER A 7 5.98 -12.83 2.41
CA SER A 7 5.74 -14.28 2.47
C SER A 7 4.66 -14.65 1.45
N SER A 8 4.57 -15.92 1.08
CA SER A 8 3.52 -16.42 0.17
C SER A 8 2.09 -16.14 0.67
N ARG A 9 1.91 -15.85 1.98
CA ARG A 9 0.61 -15.44 2.53
C ARG A 9 0.13 -14.11 1.97
N LEU A 10 1.04 -13.23 1.54
CA LEU A 10 0.72 -11.92 0.95
C LEU A 10 0.51 -11.98 -0.57
N SER A 11 0.70 -13.15 -1.19
CA SER A 11 0.46 -13.32 -2.62
C SER A 11 -1.03 -13.35 -2.91
N VAL A 12 -1.50 -12.59 -3.88
CA VAL A 12 -2.90 -12.58 -4.33
C VAL A 12 -3.12 -13.48 -5.55
N GLY A 13 -2.04 -14.10 -6.06
CA GLY A 13 -2.10 -14.98 -7.22
C GLY A 13 -2.11 -14.26 -8.57
N VAL A 14 -1.86 -12.95 -8.56
CA VAL A 14 -1.65 -12.11 -9.75
C VAL A 14 -0.23 -11.54 -9.66
N THR A 15 0.64 -11.97 -10.57
CA THR A 15 2.09 -11.74 -10.55
C THR A 15 2.44 -10.26 -10.54
N GLU A 16 1.69 -9.45 -11.30
CA GLU A 16 1.85 -8.00 -11.32
C GLU A 16 1.60 -7.38 -9.93
N PHE A 17 0.48 -7.74 -9.28
CA PHE A 17 0.12 -7.21 -7.97
C PHE A 17 1.05 -7.71 -6.87
N ASP A 18 1.49 -8.97 -6.94
CA ASP A 18 2.50 -9.49 -6.02
C ASP A 18 3.83 -8.72 -6.09
N ASN A 19 4.23 -8.31 -7.30
CA ASN A 19 5.42 -7.48 -7.48
C ASN A 19 5.20 -6.07 -6.92
N GLN A 20 4.02 -5.49 -7.15
CA GLN A 20 3.66 -4.19 -6.58
C GLN A 20 3.65 -4.22 -5.04
N HIS A 21 3.07 -5.25 -4.41
CA HIS A 21 3.09 -5.43 -2.96
C HIS A 21 4.51 -5.56 -2.41
N ARG A 22 5.39 -6.32 -3.07
CA ARG A 22 6.80 -6.44 -2.67
C ARG A 22 7.52 -5.09 -2.69
N ASN A 23 7.30 -4.30 -3.74
CA ASN A 23 7.89 -2.97 -3.86
C ASN A 23 7.39 -2.03 -2.75
N MET A 24 6.07 -2.02 -2.47
CA MET A 24 5.52 -1.25 -1.34
C MET A 24 6.15 -1.65 0.00
N ILE A 25 6.31 -2.96 0.24
CA ILE A 25 6.97 -3.47 1.45
C ILE A 25 8.42 -3.01 1.54
N GLU A 26 9.16 -3.00 0.43
CA GLU A 26 10.54 -2.51 0.40
C GLU A 26 10.62 -1.00 0.69
N MET A 27 9.71 -0.20 0.14
CA MET A 27 9.62 1.24 0.43
C MET A 27 9.32 1.50 1.92
N ILE A 28 8.39 0.74 2.51
CA ILE A 28 8.06 0.80 3.94
C ILE A 28 9.27 0.42 4.81
N ASN A 29 10.00 -0.63 4.43
CA ASN A 29 11.20 -1.05 5.16
C ASN A 29 12.32 0.00 5.06
N THR A 30 12.47 0.63 3.90
CA THR A 30 13.44 1.72 3.68
C THR A 30 13.09 2.93 4.54
N LEU A 31 11.82 3.32 4.57
CA LEU A 31 11.32 4.39 5.44
C LEU A 31 11.59 4.06 6.92
N HIS A 32 11.29 2.84 7.36
CA HIS A 32 11.55 2.38 8.73
C HIS A 32 13.03 2.49 9.12
N ALA A 33 13.94 2.11 8.22
CA ALA A 33 15.38 2.20 8.44
C ALA A 33 15.88 3.65 8.49
N ALA A 34 15.37 4.52 7.61
CA ALA A 34 15.70 5.94 7.60
C ALA A 34 15.30 6.62 8.92
N MET A 35 14.07 6.37 9.39
CA MET A 35 13.57 6.90 10.67
C MET A 35 14.39 6.40 11.87
N LYS A 36 14.81 5.13 11.89
CA LYS A 36 15.64 4.56 12.97
C LYS A 36 17.05 5.14 13.04
N THR A 37 17.62 5.50 11.89
CA THR A 37 19.01 5.97 11.80
C THR A 37 19.14 7.49 11.97
N GLY A 38 18.03 8.20 12.20
CA GLY A 38 18.02 9.66 12.31
C GLY A 38 18.41 10.36 11.01
N LYS A 39 18.36 9.66 9.87
CA LYS A 39 18.57 10.27 8.55
C LYS A 39 17.46 11.30 8.32
N GLY A 40 17.88 12.53 8.02
CA GLY A 40 17.10 13.77 8.21
C GLY A 40 15.72 13.81 7.55
N ALA A 41 14.91 14.77 8.03
CA ALA A 41 13.53 14.99 7.62
C ALA A 41 13.32 14.90 6.10
N SER A 42 14.19 15.51 5.28
CA SER A 42 14.09 15.51 3.82
C SER A 42 13.95 14.11 3.20
N ILE A 43 14.77 13.14 3.63
CA ILE A 43 14.73 11.76 3.08
C ILE A 43 13.41 11.08 3.45
N THR A 44 12.88 11.39 4.64
CA THR A 44 11.62 10.83 5.11
C THR A 44 10.45 11.37 4.27
N GLY A 45 10.48 12.65 3.93
CA GLY A 45 9.50 13.28 3.04
C GLY A 45 9.47 12.64 1.65
N ASP A 46 10.63 12.54 1.00
CA ASP A 46 10.72 11.98 -0.36
C ASP A 46 10.21 10.53 -0.43
N ILE A 47 10.52 9.71 0.59
CA ILE A 47 10.05 8.33 0.65
C ILE A 47 8.53 8.26 0.86
N ILE A 48 7.96 9.17 1.66
CA ILE A 48 6.50 9.23 1.88
C ILE A 48 5.78 9.62 0.59
N ASP A 49 6.27 10.65 -0.10
CA ASP A 49 5.70 11.11 -1.37
C ASP A 49 5.74 9.99 -2.41
N GLY A 50 6.89 9.29 -2.50
CA GLY A 50 7.03 8.12 -3.34
C GLY A 50 6.06 7.00 -2.97
N LEU A 51 5.92 6.69 -1.68
CA LEU A 51 5.02 5.63 -1.20
C LEU A 51 3.55 5.95 -1.50
N ILE A 52 3.14 7.21 -1.36
CA ILE A 52 1.79 7.68 -1.71
C ILE A 52 1.55 7.47 -3.20
N ALA A 53 2.45 7.99 -4.04
CA ALA A 53 2.32 7.89 -5.49
C ALA A 53 2.27 6.42 -5.95
N TYR A 54 3.14 5.58 -5.39
CA TYR A 54 3.19 4.16 -5.72
C TYR A 54 1.90 3.43 -5.30
N THR A 55 1.43 3.67 -4.08
CA THR A 55 0.19 3.07 -3.56
C THR A 55 -1.02 3.49 -4.41
N SER A 56 -1.14 4.76 -4.79
CA SER A 56 -2.20 5.23 -5.68
C SER A 56 -2.14 4.58 -7.08
N SER A 57 -0.93 4.39 -7.62
CA SER A 57 -0.76 3.72 -8.92
C SER A 57 -1.15 2.23 -8.86
N HIS A 58 -0.81 1.57 -7.76
CA HIS A 58 -1.19 0.18 -7.50
C HIS A 58 -2.72 0.03 -7.39
N PHE A 59 -3.39 0.86 -6.59
CA PHE A 59 -4.85 0.86 -6.51
C PHE A 59 -5.53 1.07 -7.86
N ALA A 60 -4.99 1.96 -8.69
CA ALA A 60 -5.52 2.17 -10.03
C ALA A 60 -5.38 0.91 -10.92
N ALA A 61 -4.29 0.15 -10.78
CA ALA A 61 -4.08 -1.10 -11.50
C ALA A 61 -5.06 -2.19 -11.05
N GLU A 62 -5.27 -2.33 -9.74
CA GLU A 62 -6.27 -3.25 -9.19
C GLU A 62 -7.68 -2.89 -9.63
N GLU A 63 -8.06 -1.63 -9.45
CA GLU A 63 -9.39 -1.12 -9.83
C GLU A 63 -9.66 -1.31 -11.32
N LEU A 64 -8.66 -1.12 -12.18
CA LEU A 64 -8.78 -1.35 -13.61
C LEU A 64 -9.12 -2.82 -13.91
N LEU A 65 -8.37 -3.77 -13.35
CA LEU A 65 -8.62 -5.19 -13.59
C LEU A 65 -9.92 -5.67 -12.95
N MET A 66 -10.23 -5.23 -11.73
CA MET A 66 -11.52 -5.51 -11.09
C MET A 66 -12.69 -5.02 -11.94
N LEU A 67 -12.62 -3.80 -12.48
CA LEU A 67 -13.67 -3.23 -13.31
C LEU A 67 -13.80 -3.97 -14.65
N GLN A 68 -12.68 -4.24 -15.34
CA GLN A 68 -12.67 -4.96 -16.61
C GLN A 68 -13.29 -6.35 -16.51
N HIS A 69 -13.08 -7.03 -15.38
CA HIS A 69 -13.58 -8.37 -15.14
C HIS A 69 -14.91 -8.41 -14.36
N ASN A 70 -15.53 -7.27 -14.09
CA ASN A 70 -16.78 -7.14 -13.34
C ASN A 70 -16.72 -7.81 -11.96
N PHE A 71 -15.64 -7.57 -11.21
CA PHE A 71 -15.50 -8.10 -9.87
C PHE A 71 -16.65 -7.59 -8.96
N PRO A 72 -17.44 -8.47 -8.33
CA PRO A 72 -18.61 -8.05 -7.55
C PRO A 72 -18.29 -7.14 -6.36
N GLY A 73 -17.09 -7.26 -5.78
CA GLY A 73 -16.64 -6.47 -4.64
C GLY A 73 -16.06 -5.09 -5.00
N PHE A 74 -16.05 -4.69 -6.27
CA PHE A 74 -15.36 -3.49 -6.77
C PHE A 74 -15.69 -2.21 -5.99
N ASP A 75 -16.97 -1.90 -5.79
CA ASP A 75 -17.37 -0.64 -5.15
C ASP A 75 -16.91 -0.56 -3.69
N LYS A 76 -16.96 -1.69 -2.97
CA LYS A 76 -16.46 -1.80 -1.59
C LYS A 76 -14.93 -1.60 -1.57
N HIS A 77 -14.21 -2.35 -2.40
CA HIS A 77 -12.75 -2.31 -2.46
C HIS A 77 -12.22 -0.92 -2.80
N LYS A 78 -12.83 -0.27 -3.79
CA LYS A 78 -12.51 1.11 -4.18
C LYS A 78 -12.79 2.12 -3.06
N ALA A 79 -13.82 1.90 -2.25
CA ALA A 79 -14.10 2.77 -1.11
C ALA A 79 -13.01 2.67 -0.04
N GLU A 80 -12.48 1.47 0.22
CA GLU A 80 -11.35 1.26 1.14
C GLU A 80 -10.07 1.95 0.63
N HIS A 81 -9.76 1.83 -0.67
CA HIS A 81 -8.66 2.55 -1.31
C HIS A 81 -8.79 4.07 -1.14
N ALA A 82 -9.96 4.62 -1.45
CA ALA A 82 -10.22 6.05 -1.31
C ALA A 82 -10.09 6.53 0.15
N ALA A 83 -10.54 5.71 1.11
CA ALA A 83 -10.43 6.00 2.53
C ALA A 83 -8.96 6.04 2.99
N LEU A 84 -8.11 5.11 2.52
CA LEU A 84 -6.68 5.15 2.82
C LEU A 84 -6.02 6.38 2.22
N VAL A 85 -6.19 6.61 0.91
CA VAL A 85 -5.54 7.73 0.21
C VAL A 85 -5.86 9.05 0.91
N LYS A 86 -7.12 9.25 1.30
CA LYS A 86 -7.54 10.43 2.08
C LYS A 86 -6.79 10.55 3.41
N GLN A 87 -6.68 9.45 4.18
CA GLN A 87 -5.98 9.46 5.46
C GLN A 87 -4.49 9.77 5.30
N VAL A 88 -3.83 9.18 4.31
CA VAL A 88 -2.39 9.38 4.09
C VAL A 88 -2.12 10.82 3.60
N LEU A 89 -2.93 11.37 2.70
CA LEU A 89 -2.82 12.77 2.27
C LEU A 89 -3.01 13.76 3.42
N GLN A 90 -3.92 13.48 4.36
CA GLN A 90 -4.08 14.30 5.56
C GLN A 90 -2.84 14.25 6.47
N MET A 91 -2.17 13.11 6.56
CA MET A 91 -0.94 12.97 7.34
C MET A 91 0.24 13.68 6.64
N GLN A 92 0.35 13.56 5.32
CA GLN A 92 1.35 14.25 4.51
C GLN A 92 1.20 15.78 4.59
N SER A 93 -0.03 16.31 4.50
CA SER A 93 -0.28 17.74 4.65
C SER A 93 0.21 18.28 5.99
N LYS A 94 -0.05 17.55 7.09
CA LYS A 94 0.42 17.93 8.43
C LYS A 94 1.95 17.94 8.51
N TYR A 95 2.61 17.00 7.84
CA TYR A 95 4.07 16.96 7.77
C TYR A 95 4.64 18.16 7.00
N ASN A 96 4.04 18.51 5.87
CA ASN A 96 4.45 19.65 5.05
C ASN A 96 4.28 21.00 5.75
N GLU A 97 3.38 21.08 6.75
CA GLU A 97 3.25 22.24 7.66
C GLU A 97 4.40 22.34 8.70
N GLY A 98 5.43 21.49 8.62
CA GLY A 98 6.56 21.47 9.54
C GLY A 98 6.29 20.69 10.83
N LYS A 99 5.18 19.96 10.94
CA LYS A 99 4.92 19.07 12.07
C LYS A 99 5.75 17.80 11.91
N ALA A 100 6.30 17.30 13.01
CA ALA A 100 6.97 16.00 13.00
C ALA A 100 5.98 14.92 12.55
N LEU A 101 6.47 13.96 11.76
CA LEU A 101 5.68 12.78 11.42
C LEU A 101 5.39 12.00 12.70
N PRO A 102 4.11 11.63 12.93
CA PRO A 102 3.80 10.75 14.03
C PRO A 102 4.54 9.43 13.84
N GLN A 103 5.19 8.91 14.89
CA GLN A 103 5.70 7.52 14.86
C GLN A 103 4.59 6.51 14.51
N THR A 104 3.34 6.87 14.78
CA THR A 104 2.15 6.10 14.44
C THR A 104 1.88 5.99 12.94
N LEU A 105 2.44 6.86 12.08
CA LEU A 105 2.27 6.75 10.62
C LEU A 105 2.78 5.40 10.10
N MET A 106 3.97 5.00 10.55
CA MET A 106 4.57 3.74 10.12
C MET A 106 3.79 2.52 10.57
N MET A 107 3.27 2.57 11.80
CA MET A 107 2.42 1.49 12.32
C MET A 107 1.10 1.44 11.55
N PHE A 108 0.48 2.59 11.30
CA PHE A 108 -0.74 2.71 10.51
C PHE A 108 -0.57 2.15 9.09
N ILE A 109 0.44 2.60 8.33
CA ILE A 109 0.69 2.12 6.96
C ILE A 109 0.94 0.61 6.95
N LYS A 110 1.77 0.12 7.88
CA LYS A 110 2.04 -1.32 8.01
C LYS A 110 0.76 -2.10 8.28
N GLU A 111 -0.01 -1.70 9.28
CA GLU A 111 -1.22 -2.39 9.71
C GLU A 111 -2.28 -2.38 8.62
N TRP A 112 -2.49 -1.23 7.98
CA TRP A 112 -3.41 -1.10 6.87
C TRP A 112 -3.00 -2.00 5.71
N LEU A 113 -1.75 -1.92 5.24
CA LEU A 113 -1.29 -2.71 4.08
C LEU A 113 -1.42 -4.22 4.36
N MET A 114 -0.99 -4.67 5.52
CA MET A 114 -1.07 -6.10 5.88
C MET A 114 -2.51 -6.58 6.01
N THR A 115 -3.38 -5.77 6.60
CA THR A 115 -4.79 -6.13 6.79
C THR A 115 -5.52 -6.13 5.45
N HIS A 116 -5.31 -5.11 4.63
CA HIS A 116 -5.92 -4.95 3.32
C HIS A 116 -5.52 -6.09 2.38
N ILE A 117 -4.22 -6.39 2.27
CA ILE A 117 -3.75 -7.53 1.46
C ILE A 117 -4.34 -8.85 1.94
N LEU A 118 -4.36 -9.09 3.25
CA LEU A 118 -4.80 -10.39 3.79
C LEU A 118 -6.32 -10.58 3.82
N ALA A 119 -7.09 -9.49 3.75
CA ALA A 119 -8.54 -9.50 3.81
C ALA A 119 -9.17 -9.19 2.45
N GLU A 120 -8.97 -7.99 1.93
CA GLU A 120 -9.68 -7.46 0.75
C GLU A 120 -9.03 -7.95 -0.56
N ASP A 121 -7.71 -7.79 -0.72
CA ASP A 121 -7.03 -8.18 -1.98
C ASP A 121 -7.08 -9.68 -2.26
N LYS A 122 -7.18 -10.48 -1.19
CA LYS A 122 -7.36 -11.93 -1.29
C LYS A 122 -8.70 -12.33 -1.90
N GLU A 123 -9.72 -11.47 -1.86
CA GLU A 123 -11.03 -11.77 -2.43
C GLU A 123 -10.99 -11.70 -3.96
N TYR A 124 -10.29 -10.71 -4.54
CA TYR A 124 -10.22 -10.60 -6.00
C TYR A 124 -9.32 -11.67 -6.62
N GLY A 125 -8.31 -12.18 -5.88
CA GLY A 125 -7.29 -13.08 -6.43
C GLY A 125 -7.86 -14.30 -7.15
N PRO A 126 -8.61 -15.18 -6.46
CA PRO A 126 -9.27 -16.33 -7.09
C PRO A 126 -10.23 -15.93 -8.21
N TYR A 127 -10.91 -14.78 -8.07
CA TYR A 127 -11.83 -14.28 -9.08
C TYR A 127 -11.12 -13.92 -10.37
N LEU A 128 -10.05 -13.11 -10.31
CA LEU A 128 -9.25 -12.71 -11.47
C LEU A 128 -8.55 -13.90 -12.12
N ASN A 129 -8.03 -14.83 -11.31
CA ASN A 129 -7.43 -16.07 -11.80
C ASN A 129 -8.44 -16.92 -12.58
N SER A 130 -9.71 -16.97 -12.14
CA SER A 130 -10.79 -17.65 -12.89
C SER A 130 -11.08 -17.00 -14.26
N LYS A 131 -10.65 -15.75 -14.47
CA LYS A 131 -10.75 -15.01 -15.73
C LYS A 131 -9.47 -15.05 -16.57
N GLY A 132 -8.45 -15.80 -16.11
CA GLY A 132 -7.17 -15.96 -16.82
C GLY A 132 -6.13 -14.88 -16.54
N VAL A 133 -6.33 -14.04 -15.53
CA VAL A 133 -5.34 -13.07 -15.06
C VAL A 133 -4.47 -13.75 -14.01
N THR A 134 -3.15 -13.75 -14.18
CA THR A 134 -2.18 -14.49 -13.33
C THR A 134 -0.89 -13.73 -13.13
#